data_AF-A0A524D757-F1
#
_entry.id   AF-A0A524D757-F1
#
_cell.length_a   1.000
_cell.length_b   1.000
_cell.length_c   1.000
_cell.angle_alpha   90.00
_cell.angle_beta   90.00
_cell.angle_gamma   90.00
#
_symmetry.space_group_name_H-M   'P 1'
#
loop_
_entity.id
_entity.type
_entity.pdbx_description
1 polymer ?
#
loop_
_entity_poly.entity_id
_entity_poly.type
_entity_poly.pdbx_seq_one_letter_code
_entity_poly.pdbx_strand_id
1 'polypeptide(L)'
;MTDKDSFDFVKDSIEPDKINDYIVKVGKNLAKDNLSNLLYLWNHSPKELLDDILMNLIWALGEYGEKFSLSKPIIKDIINYYFTSDRWIREEILIALVKISSNNDLPDDVQKILEFSLQDDYPSIH
;
A
#
# COMPACT_ATOMS: atom_id res chain seq x y z
N MET A 1 19.70 4.84 -15.33
CA MET A 1 18.44 4.10 -15.56
C MET A 1 17.30 5.00 -15.15
N THR A 2 16.34 5.22 -16.03
CA THR A 2 15.08 5.88 -15.67
C THR A 2 14.21 4.90 -14.89
N ASP A 3 13.21 5.38 -14.15
CA ASP A 3 12.33 4.48 -13.39
C ASP A 3 11.49 3.58 -14.29
N LYS A 4 11.22 4.04 -15.52
CA LYS A 4 10.60 3.24 -16.58
C LYS A 4 11.46 2.04 -16.96
N ASP A 5 12.76 2.25 -17.17
CA ASP A 5 13.69 1.15 -17.49
C ASP A 5 13.73 0.13 -16.35
N SER A 6 13.71 0.58 -15.08
CA SER A 6 13.71 -0.36 -13.95
C SER A 6 12.43 -1.16 -13.80
N PHE A 7 11.28 -0.61 -14.18
CA PHE A 7 10.00 -1.32 -14.10
C PHE A 7 9.90 -2.45 -15.12
N ASP A 8 10.39 -2.21 -16.35
CA ASP A 8 10.41 -3.22 -17.40
C ASP A 8 11.20 -4.49 -17.02
N PHE A 9 12.15 -4.39 -16.09
CA PHE A 9 12.89 -5.55 -15.57
C PHE A 9 12.16 -6.35 -14.49
N VAL A 10 11.16 -5.75 -13.81
CA VAL A 10 10.49 -6.40 -12.67
C VAL A 10 9.05 -6.76 -12.95
N LYS A 11 8.38 -6.14 -13.92
CA LYS A 11 6.95 -6.36 -14.21
C LYS A 11 6.58 -7.82 -14.54
N ASP A 12 7.51 -8.56 -15.14
CA ASP A 12 7.36 -9.97 -15.51
C ASP A 12 8.23 -10.88 -14.62
N SER A 13 8.81 -10.35 -13.55
CA SER A 13 9.64 -11.13 -12.63
C SER A 13 8.76 -11.99 -11.72
N ILE A 14 9.29 -13.14 -11.33
CA ILE A 14 8.70 -14.02 -10.31
C ILE A 14 9.52 -14.02 -9.02
N GLU A 15 10.56 -13.19 -8.93
CA GLU A 15 11.47 -13.13 -7.79
C GLU A 15 11.01 -12.01 -6.83
N PRO A 16 10.41 -12.35 -5.67
CA PRO A 16 9.82 -11.35 -4.79
C PRO A 16 10.84 -10.31 -4.33
N ASP A 17 12.09 -10.72 -4.05
CA ASP A 17 13.16 -9.82 -3.60
C ASP A 17 13.45 -8.69 -4.61
N LYS A 18 13.50 -9.02 -5.91
CA LYS A 18 13.74 -8.02 -6.96
C LYS A 18 12.59 -7.02 -7.07
N ILE A 19 11.36 -7.51 -6.92
CA ILE A 19 10.16 -6.68 -6.98
C ILE A 19 10.09 -5.79 -5.73
N ASN A 20 10.38 -6.35 -4.55
CA ASN A 20 10.43 -5.62 -3.29
C ASN A 20 11.50 -4.52 -3.31
N ASP A 21 12.70 -4.80 -3.81
CA ASP A 21 13.75 -3.79 -3.98
C ASP A 21 13.28 -2.64 -4.89
N TYR A 22 12.58 -2.97 -5.97
CA TYR A 22 11.98 -1.96 -6.85
C TYR A 22 10.91 -1.13 -6.13
N ILE A 23 9.97 -1.78 -5.42
CA ILE A 23 8.90 -1.10 -4.68
C ILE A 23 9.49 -0.15 -3.64
N VAL A 24 10.48 -0.61 -2.86
CA VAL A 24 11.16 0.20 -1.85
C VAL A 24 11.87 1.39 -2.47
N LYS A 25 12.56 1.19 -3.61
CA LYS A 25 13.24 2.27 -4.33
C LYS A 25 12.24 3.34 -4.79
N VAL A 26 11.10 2.92 -5.34
CA VAL A 26 10.02 3.80 -5.80
C VAL A 26 9.37 4.55 -4.63
N GLY A 27 9.00 3.86 -3.56
CA GLY A 27 8.37 4.49 -2.39
C GLY A 27 9.27 5.54 -1.72
N LYS A 28 10.60 5.36 -1.77
CA LYS A 28 11.56 6.37 -1.26
C LYS A 28 11.71 7.58 -2.19
N ASN A 29 11.44 7.43 -3.49
CA ASN A 29 11.70 8.45 -4.52
C ASN A 29 10.46 8.69 -5.39
N LEU A 30 9.33 8.95 -4.75
CA LEU A 30 8.04 9.02 -5.42
C LEU A 30 7.94 10.12 -6.48
N ALA A 31 7.57 9.69 -7.68
CA ALA A 31 7.09 10.48 -8.80
C ALA A 31 5.64 10.11 -9.16
N LYS A 32 4.89 11.04 -9.75
CA LYS A 32 3.44 10.86 -10.05
C LYS A 32 3.16 9.68 -10.98
N ASP A 33 4.06 9.42 -11.92
CA ASP A 33 3.99 8.33 -12.89
C ASP A 33 4.31 6.96 -12.27
N ASN A 34 4.83 6.91 -11.03
CA ASN A 34 5.09 5.63 -10.37
C ASN A 34 3.81 4.90 -9.93
N LEU A 35 2.68 5.61 -9.77
CA LEU A 35 1.43 4.99 -9.34
C LEU A 35 0.99 3.87 -10.28
N SER A 36 1.11 4.06 -11.59
CA SER A 36 0.72 3.04 -12.57
C SER A 36 1.53 1.75 -12.42
N ASN A 37 2.80 1.85 -12.02
CA ASN A 37 3.67 0.69 -11.86
C ASN A 37 3.32 -0.08 -10.58
N LEU A 38 3.09 0.64 -9.47
CA LEU A 38 2.64 0.03 -8.21
C LEU A 38 1.29 -0.67 -8.39
N LEU A 39 0.34 -0.02 -9.07
CA LEU A 39 -0.97 -0.61 -9.36
C LEU A 39 -0.88 -1.76 -10.37
N TYR A 40 0.08 -1.74 -11.28
CA TYR A 40 0.30 -2.88 -12.18
C TYR A 40 0.69 -4.12 -11.38
N LEU A 41 1.70 -4.01 -10.49
CA LEU A 41 2.12 -5.10 -9.62
C LEU A 41 0.98 -5.59 -8.74
N TRP A 42 0.21 -4.67 -8.14
CA TRP A 42 -0.94 -5.01 -7.31
C TRP A 42 -2.00 -5.85 -8.06
N ASN A 43 -2.30 -5.47 -9.30
CA ASN A 43 -3.43 -6.06 -10.04
C ASN A 43 -3.06 -7.28 -10.90
N HIS A 44 -1.77 -7.46 -11.23
CA HIS A 44 -1.33 -8.47 -12.21
C HIS A 44 -0.38 -9.52 -11.63
N SER A 45 0.13 -9.33 -10.41
CA SER A 45 0.95 -10.37 -9.77
C SER A 45 0.10 -11.60 -9.45
N PRO A 46 0.59 -12.84 -9.68
CA PRO A 46 -0.03 -14.04 -9.16
C PRO A 46 -0.20 -13.95 -7.64
N LYS A 47 -1.26 -14.56 -7.09
CA LYS A 47 -1.58 -14.44 -5.65
C LYS A 47 -0.39 -14.75 -4.74
N GLU A 48 0.33 -15.85 -4.99
CA GLU A 48 1.48 -16.26 -4.17
C GLU A 48 2.58 -15.18 -4.18
N LEU A 49 2.87 -14.62 -5.36
CA LEU A 49 3.83 -13.52 -5.49
C LEU A 49 3.32 -12.24 -4.83
N LEU A 50 2.03 -11.94 -4.97
CA LEU A 50 1.42 -10.76 -4.37
C LEU A 50 1.54 -10.84 -2.84
N ASP A 51 1.25 -11.99 -2.24
CA ASP A 51 1.36 -12.21 -0.79
C ASP A 51 2.80 -11.91 -0.29
N ASP A 52 3.83 -12.25 -1.08
CA ASP A 52 5.24 -12.00 -0.74
C ASP A 52 5.69 -10.53 -0.89
N ILE A 53 4.99 -9.72 -1.69
CA ILE A 53 5.33 -8.31 -1.93
C ILE A 53 4.31 -7.32 -1.33
N LEU A 54 3.20 -7.83 -0.78
CA LEU A 54 2.03 -7.06 -0.37
C LEU A 54 2.38 -5.98 0.66
N MET A 55 3.16 -6.33 1.68
CA MET A 55 3.56 -5.41 2.73
C MET A 55 4.27 -4.17 2.16
N ASN A 56 5.22 -4.36 1.25
CA ASN A 56 5.95 -3.26 0.63
C ASN A 56 5.08 -2.47 -0.35
N LEU A 57 4.15 -3.14 -1.06
CA LEU A 57 3.20 -2.43 -1.91
C LEU A 57 2.28 -1.51 -1.09
N ILE A 58 1.74 -1.99 0.03
CA ILE A 58 0.89 -1.19 0.92
C ILE A 58 1.68 0.00 1.47
N TRP A 59 2.89 -0.25 1.95
CA TRP A 59 3.81 0.80 2.41
C TRP A 59 4.01 1.87 1.33
N ALA A 60 4.39 1.47 0.11
CA ALA A 60 4.66 2.39 -0.98
C ALA A 60 3.42 3.17 -1.45
N LEU A 61 2.23 2.56 -1.42
CA LEU A 61 0.96 3.24 -1.70
C LEU A 61 0.62 4.24 -0.59
N GLY A 62 0.92 3.92 0.67
CA GLY A 62 0.82 4.86 1.80
C GLY A 62 1.69 6.09 1.60
N GLU A 63 2.98 5.89 1.30
CA GLU A 63 3.93 6.97 0.97
C GLU A 63 3.43 7.80 -0.23
N TYR A 64 2.93 7.13 -1.28
CA TYR A 64 2.39 7.81 -2.46
C TYR A 64 1.20 8.69 -2.07
N GLY A 65 0.24 8.16 -1.31
CA GLY A 65 -0.95 8.89 -0.88
C GLY A 65 -0.68 10.01 0.13
N GLU A 66 0.42 9.93 0.88
CA GLU A 66 0.90 11.04 1.70
C GLU A 66 1.37 12.20 0.84
N LYS A 67 1.93 11.95 -0.34
CA LYS A 67 2.51 13.01 -1.21
C LYS A 67 1.57 13.47 -2.33
N PHE A 68 0.70 12.59 -2.79
CA PHE A 68 -0.14 12.76 -3.96
C PHE A 68 -1.55 12.24 -3.68
N SER A 69 -2.52 12.69 -4.48
CA SER A 69 -3.88 12.18 -4.31
C SER A 69 -4.02 10.75 -4.85
N LEU A 70 -4.68 9.90 -4.08
CA LEU A 70 -5.13 8.57 -4.45
C LEU A 70 -6.63 8.55 -4.65
N SER A 71 -7.07 7.79 -5.66
CA SER A 71 -8.51 7.64 -5.91
C SER A 71 -9.17 6.77 -4.84
N LYS A 72 -10.44 7.09 -4.50
CA LYS A 72 -11.23 6.32 -3.53
C LYS A 72 -11.30 4.82 -3.80
N PRO A 73 -11.38 4.32 -5.06
CA PRO A 73 -11.31 2.89 -5.35
C PRO A 73 -10.02 2.23 -4.85
N ILE A 74 -8.87 2.86 -5.06
CA ILE A 74 -7.58 2.32 -4.60
C ILE A 74 -7.55 2.23 -3.07
N ILE A 75 -8.04 3.27 -2.39
CA ILE A 75 -8.14 3.28 -0.92
C ILE A 75 -9.07 2.16 -0.42
N LYS A 76 -10.19 1.92 -1.13
CA LYS A 76 -11.10 0.81 -0.83
C LYS A 76 -10.46 -0.56 -1.08
N ASP A 77 -9.63 -0.70 -2.11
CA ASP A 77 -8.93 -1.94 -2.38
C ASP A 77 -7.90 -2.24 -1.28
N ILE A 78 -7.16 -1.24 -0.80
CA ILE A 78 -6.21 -1.38 0.32
C ILE A 78 -6.95 -1.85 1.58
N ILE A 79 -8.07 -1.23 1.95
CA ILE A 79 -8.80 -1.62 3.17
C ILE A 79 -9.45 -3.01 3.03
N ASN A 80 -9.82 -3.46 1.84
CA ASN A 80 -10.37 -4.81 1.67
C ASN A 80 -9.37 -5.89 2.12
N TYR A 81 -8.06 -5.66 1.93
CA TYR A 81 -7.03 -6.56 2.43
C TYR A 81 -6.96 -6.60 3.96
N TYR A 82 -7.39 -5.57 4.68
CA TYR A 82 -7.36 -5.53 6.14
C TYR A 82 -8.12 -6.72 6.75
N PHE A 83 -9.29 -7.06 6.20
CA PHE A 83 -10.15 -8.10 6.74
C PHE A 83 -9.67 -9.52 6.50
N THR A 84 -8.75 -9.71 5.55
CA THR A 84 -8.27 -11.04 5.13
C THR A 84 -6.80 -11.30 5.45
N SER A 85 -6.07 -10.27 5.93
CA SER A 85 -4.63 -10.38 6.14
C SER A 85 -4.25 -10.66 7.60
N ASP A 86 -3.02 -11.09 7.82
CA ASP A 86 -2.47 -11.28 9.16
C ASP A 86 -2.24 -9.96 9.91
N ARG A 87 -1.78 -10.06 11.16
CA ARG A 87 -1.58 -8.90 12.04
C ARG A 87 -0.62 -7.85 11.46
N TRP A 88 0.48 -8.27 10.85
CA TRP A 88 1.52 -7.37 10.37
C TRP A 88 1.04 -6.57 9.16
N ILE A 89 0.40 -7.25 8.22
CA ILE A 89 -0.20 -6.58 7.06
C ILE A 89 -1.32 -5.62 7.50
N ARG A 90 -2.16 -6.03 8.47
CA ARG A 90 -3.19 -5.13 9.00
C ARG A 90 -2.61 -3.86 9.61
N GLU A 91 -1.53 -3.98 10.38
CA GLU A 91 -0.84 -2.83 10.97
C GLU A 91 -0.27 -1.90 9.88
N GLU A 92 0.38 -2.46 8.86
CA GLU A 92 0.89 -1.67 7.73
C GLU A 92 -0.24 -0.98 6.95
N ILE A 93 -1.40 -1.62 6.76
CA ILE A 93 -2.58 -1.00 6.15
C ILE A 93 -3.03 0.21 6.96
N LEU A 94 -3.12 0.11 8.28
CA LEU A 94 -3.53 1.22 9.13
C LEU A 94 -2.53 2.39 9.03
N ILE A 95 -1.23 2.11 9.07
CA ILE A 95 -0.17 3.11 8.90
C ILE A 95 -0.30 3.80 7.54
N ALA A 96 -0.48 3.02 6.46
CA ALA A 96 -0.65 3.55 5.11
C ALA A 96 -1.90 4.44 5.02
N LEU A 97 -3.03 4.04 5.60
CA LEU A 97 -4.26 4.82 5.60
C LEU A 97 -4.15 6.12 6.39
N VAL A 98 -3.45 6.13 7.53
CA VAL A 98 -3.14 7.36 8.28
C VAL A 98 -2.33 8.31 7.40
N LYS A 99 -1.29 7.82 6.72
CA LYS A 99 -0.51 8.62 5.76
C LYS A 99 -1.38 9.20 4.64
N ILE A 100 -2.18 8.36 4.00
CA ILE A 100 -3.11 8.74 2.93
C ILE A 100 -4.07 9.84 3.39
N SER A 101 -4.59 9.76 4.62
CA SER A 101 -5.55 10.73 5.19
C SER A 101 -5.01 12.16 5.26
N SER A 102 -3.68 12.34 5.25
CA SER A 102 -3.04 13.65 5.31
C SER A 102 -3.33 14.51 4.07
N ASN A 103 -3.60 13.88 2.93
CA ASN A 103 -3.82 14.55 1.64
C ASN A 103 -5.02 14.03 0.85
N ASN A 104 -5.82 13.12 1.43
CA ASN A 104 -6.96 12.51 0.76
C ASN A 104 -8.16 12.39 1.70
N ASP A 105 -9.34 12.68 1.16
CA ASP A 105 -10.58 12.33 1.82
C ASP A 105 -10.75 10.81 1.84
N LEU A 106 -10.67 10.23 3.02
CA LEU A 106 -10.95 8.82 3.21
C LEU A 106 -12.44 8.55 3.03
N PRO A 107 -12.82 7.41 2.44
CA PRO A 107 -14.19 6.92 2.51
C PRO A 107 -14.65 6.74 3.97
N ASP A 108 -15.90 7.07 4.29
CA ASP A 108 -16.46 6.99 5.66
C ASP A 108 -16.28 5.60 6.30
N ASP A 109 -16.37 4.53 5.49
CA ASP A 109 -16.15 3.15 5.93
C ASP A 109 -14.70 2.93 6.38
N VAL A 110 -13.73 3.51 5.67
CA VAL A 110 -12.31 3.45 6.00
C VAL A 110 -12.02 4.26 7.26
N GLN A 111 -12.61 5.45 7.38
CA GLN A 111 -12.43 6.32 8.55
C GLN A 111 -12.92 5.65 9.83
N LYS A 112 -14.07 4.97 9.80
CA LYS A 112 -14.57 4.19 10.94
C LYS A 112 -13.62 3.08 11.35
N ILE A 113 -13.00 2.38 10.40
CA ILE A 113 -12.05 1.31 10.71
C ILE A 113 -10.81 1.87 11.41
N LEU A 114 -10.28 3.02 10.93
CA LEU A 114 -9.20 3.71 11.61
C LEU A 114 -9.57 4.08 13.05
N GLU A 115 -10.75 4.68 13.25
CA GLU A 115 -11.23 5.06 14.59
C GLU A 115 -11.34 3.86 15.55
N PHE A 116 -11.89 2.73 15.09
CA PHE A 116 -11.97 1.51 15.90
C PHE A 116 -10.60 0.90 16.18
N SER A 117 -9.70 0.88 15.19
CA SER A 117 -8.36 0.32 15.37
C SER A 117 -7.54 1.05 16.42
N LEU A 118 -7.72 2.38 16.53
CA LEU A 118 -7.09 3.18 17.58
C LEU A 118 -7.63 2.83 18.97
N GLN A 119 -8.92 2.46 19.08
CA GLN A 119 -9.52 2.09 20.38
C GLN A 119 -9.02 0.73 20.89
N ASP A 120 -8.70 -0.20 19.99
CA ASP A 120 -8.16 -1.53 20.35
C ASP A 120 -6.75 -1.45 20.97
N ASP A 121 -5.95 -0.43 20.63
CA ASP A 121 -4.60 -0.21 21.19
C ASP A 121 -4.59 0.61 22.49
N TYR A 122 -5.71 1.23 22.88
CA TYR A 122 -5.84 1.87 24.19
C TYR A 122 -6.42 0.88 25.20
N PRO A 123 -5.66 0.45 26.23
CA PRO A 123 -6.25 -0.37 27.29
C PRO A 123 -7.37 0.42 27.94
N SER A 124 -8.55 -0.19 28.02
CA SER A 124 -9.72 0.39 28.66
C SER A 124 -9.34 0.87 30.06
N ILE A 125 -9.40 2.18 30.28
CA ILE A 125 -9.20 2.75 31.62
C ILE A 125 -10.47 2.46 32.40
N HIS A 126 -10.52 1.30 33.06
CA HIS A 126 -11.49 0.95 34.09
C HIS A 126 -11.01 1.41 35.45
#